data_AF-A0A4R1XEG7-F1
#
_entry.id   AF-A0A4R1XEG7-F1
#
_cell.length_a   1.000
_cell.length_b   1.000
_cell.length_c   1.000
_cell.angle_alpha   90.00
_cell.angle_beta   90.00
_cell.angle_gamma   90.00
#
_symmetry.space_group_name_H-M   'P 1'
#
loop_
_entity.id
_entity.type
_entity.pdbx_description
1 polymer ?
#
loop_
_entity_poly.entity_id
_entity_poly.type
_entity_poly.pdbx_seq_one_letter_code
_entity_poly.pdbx_strand_id
1 'polypeptide(L)'
;MVSELRLYTETQYLTQAQSFQTVLAARGVTVAIEQIEQLNARFLRLHPDLALCIDAQGLWLCADGMKMQPDWIAELPRLKRASLKSEMLARACHLAEKPQLIDATAGLGHDALLMAHLGADVTLVERHPILFSLLEDALAQAMNHPQLAATASRIHLVHADSADYLQQQAQQQQPVDVVYLDPMFPQRDQHAQKKQAQVKKQMQLLHRLLPEDGEMDLGDGLLVLAQALAKRVVVKRPRLAVCLADQVPDHQWLGDACRFDAYFTAVE
;
A
#
# COMPACT_ATOMS: atom_id res chain seq x y z
N MET A 1 -19.22 15.06 -1.09
CA MET A 1 -18.99 15.19 -2.55
C MET A 1 -17.51 15.52 -2.72
N VAL A 2 -16.70 14.57 -3.18
CA VAL A 2 -15.30 14.84 -3.50
C VAL A 2 -15.31 15.81 -4.68
N SER A 3 -14.60 16.95 -4.59
CA SER A 3 -14.49 17.86 -5.73
C SER A 3 -13.90 17.09 -6.92
N GLU A 4 -14.34 17.41 -8.13
CA GLU A 4 -13.77 16.86 -9.36
C GLU A 4 -12.23 17.04 -9.36
N LEU A 5 -11.48 15.92 -9.42
CA LEU A 5 -10.02 15.97 -9.48
C LEU A 5 -9.58 16.24 -10.93
N ARG A 6 -8.48 16.96 -11.11
CA ARG A 6 -7.85 17.10 -12.44
C ARG A 6 -7.02 15.87 -12.75
N LEU A 7 -7.01 15.44 -14.02
CA LEU A 7 -6.12 14.43 -14.58
C LEU A 7 -5.29 15.07 -15.71
N TYR A 8 -4.08 15.50 -15.38
CA TYR A 8 -3.18 16.16 -16.33
C TYR A 8 -2.50 15.14 -17.25
N THR A 9 -2.49 15.41 -18.55
CA THR A 9 -1.84 14.53 -19.54
C THR A 9 -1.26 15.32 -20.70
N GLU A 10 -0.12 14.87 -21.21
CA GLU A 10 0.34 15.31 -22.54
C GLU A 10 -0.48 14.62 -23.64
N THR A 11 -0.57 15.23 -24.82
CA THR A 11 -1.38 14.72 -25.96
C THR A 11 -1.08 13.27 -26.31
N GLN A 12 0.18 12.87 -26.23
CA GLN A 12 0.63 11.50 -26.54
C GLN A 12 0.10 10.42 -25.59
N TYR A 13 -0.34 10.79 -24.37
CA TYR A 13 -0.90 9.86 -23.39
C TYR A 13 -2.42 9.99 -23.24
N LEU A 14 -3.10 10.74 -24.11
CA LEU A 14 -4.54 11.00 -24.00
C LEU A 14 -5.39 9.72 -23.92
N THR A 15 -5.08 8.72 -24.75
CA THR A 15 -5.80 7.44 -24.75
C THR A 15 -5.65 6.71 -23.40
N GLN A 16 -4.45 6.76 -22.82
CA GLN A 16 -4.19 6.20 -21.50
C GLN A 16 -4.96 6.97 -20.41
N ALA A 17 -5.02 8.30 -20.53
CA ALA A 17 -5.82 9.15 -19.63
C ALA A 17 -7.32 8.83 -19.68
N GLN A 18 -7.88 8.60 -20.87
CA GLN A 18 -9.28 8.20 -21.04
C GLN A 18 -9.56 6.81 -20.43
N SER A 19 -8.60 5.88 -20.57
CA SER A 19 -8.68 4.56 -19.91
C SER A 19 -8.72 4.70 -18.39
N PHE A 20 -7.79 5.44 -17.80
CA PHE A 20 -7.78 5.67 -16.35
C PHE A 20 -9.00 6.45 -15.86
N GLN A 21 -9.48 7.45 -16.62
CA GLN A 21 -10.72 8.15 -16.29
C GLN A 21 -11.91 7.18 -16.21
N THR A 22 -12.01 6.22 -17.12
CA THR A 22 -13.07 5.20 -17.11
C THR A 22 -12.97 4.29 -15.89
N VAL A 23 -11.75 3.82 -15.59
CA VAL A 23 -11.46 2.95 -14.43
C VAL A 23 -11.77 3.66 -13.11
N LEU A 24 -11.36 4.93 -12.98
CA LEU A 24 -11.62 5.76 -11.80
C LEU A 24 -13.11 6.05 -11.65
N ALA A 25 -13.82 6.35 -12.74
CA ALA A 25 -15.26 6.58 -12.73
C ALA A 25 -16.04 5.34 -12.27
N ALA A 26 -15.64 4.15 -12.71
CA ALA A 26 -16.22 2.88 -12.25
C ALA A 26 -16.06 2.66 -10.73
N ARG A 27 -15.12 3.36 -10.09
CA ARG A 27 -14.86 3.35 -8.64
C ARG A 27 -15.40 4.59 -7.92
N GLY A 28 -16.24 5.38 -8.58
CA GLY A 28 -16.85 6.58 -8.00
C GLY A 28 -15.93 7.80 -7.92
N VAL A 29 -14.77 7.79 -8.59
CA VAL A 29 -13.85 8.95 -8.66
C VAL A 29 -14.07 9.68 -9.98
N THR A 30 -14.58 10.90 -9.91
CA THR A 30 -14.75 11.76 -11.09
C THR A 30 -13.48 12.57 -11.32
N VAL A 31 -12.94 12.49 -12.54
CA VAL A 31 -11.78 13.27 -12.95
C VAL A 31 -12.02 14.01 -14.27
N ALA A 32 -11.54 15.24 -14.35
CA ALA A 32 -11.51 16.04 -15.57
C ALA A 32 -10.13 15.94 -16.22
N ILE A 33 -10.08 15.41 -17.45
CA ILE A 33 -8.84 15.35 -18.23
C ILE A 33 -8.47 16.77 -18.69
N GLU A 34 -7.24 17.19 -18.40
CA GLU A 34 -6.68 18.45 -18.86
C GLU A 34 -5.42 18.15 -19.68
N GLN A 35 -5.48 18.47 -20.98
CA GLN A 35 -4.31 18.34 -21.85
C GLN A 35 -3.35 19.49 -21.60
N ILE A 36 -2.08 19.14 -21.43
CA ILE A 36 -1.00 20.08 -21.12
C ILE A 36 0.13 19.92 -22.12
N GLU A 37 0.90 21.00 -22.35
CA GLU A 37 2.03 20.96 -23.28
C GLU A 37 3.15 20.05 -22.78
N GLN A 38 3.47 20.12 -21.48
CA GLN A 38 4.56 19.36 -20.88
C GLN A 38 4.36 19.16 -19.38
N LEU A 39 4.45 17.91 -18.93
CA LEU A 39 4.46 17.57 -17.52
C LEU A 39 5.90 17.67 -16.98
N ASN A 40 6.18 18.68 -16.16
CA ASN A 40 7.50 18.85 -15.54
C ASN A 40 7.41 19.44 -14.12
N ALA A 41 8.55 19.54 -13.43
CA ALA A 41 8.60 20.05 -12.05
C ALA A 41 8.11 21.51 -11.92
N ARG A 42 8.20 22.32 -12.97
CA ARG A 42 7.67 23.70 -12.97
C ARG A 42 6.14 23.67 -13.04
N PHE A 43 5.58 22.86 -13.93
CA PHE A 43 4.13 22.67 -14.05
C PHE A 43 3.51 22.24 -12.71
N LEU A 44 4.06 21.19 -12.09
CA LEU A 44 3.55 20.69 -10.80
C LEU A 44 3.60 21.73 -9.67
N ARG A 45 4.55 22.67 -9.69
CA ARG A 45 4.62 23.77 -8.70
C ARG A 45 3.60 24.86 -8.94
N LEU A 46 3.23 25.08 -10.20
CA LEU A 46 2.21 26.05 -10.58
C LEU A 46 0.80 25.52 -10.34
N HIS A 47 0.64 24.21 -10.17
CA HIS A 47 -0.64 23.53 -9.88
C HIS A 47 -0.51 22.71 -8.59
N PRO A 48 -0.55 23.39 -7.43
CA PRO A 48 -0.29 22.76 -6.13
C PRO A 48 -1.45 21.91 -5.60
N ASP A 49 -2.64 22.02 -6.20
CA ASP A 49 -3.82 21.27 -5.79
C ASP A 49 -3.61 19.75 -5.99
N LEU A 50 -4.34 18.95 -5.19
CA LEU A 50 -4.34 17.51 -5.35
C LEU A 50 -4.94 17.13 -6.72
N ALA A 51 -4.18 16.40 -7.51
CA ALA A 51 -4.54 16.00 -8.85
C ALA A 51 -3.91 14.63 -9.20
N LEU A 52 -4.29 14.11 -10.35
CA LEU A 52 -3.62 12.99 -11.00
C LEU A 52 -2.85 13.51 -12.23
N CYS A 53 -1.80 12.80 -12.61
CA CYS A 53 -1.15 13.02 -13.89
C CYS A 53 -0.68 11.72 -14.52
N ILE A 54 -0.50 11.74 -15.84
CA ILE A 54 -0.01 10.60 -16.62
C ILE A 54 1.23 10.98 -17.40
N ASP A 55 2.19 10.07 -17.42
CA ASP A 55 3.34 10.09 -18.32
C ASP A 55 3.69 8.68 -18.81
N ALA A 56 4.87 8.52 -19.42
CA ALA A 56 5.34 7.23 -19.92
C ALA A 56 5.48 6.13 -18.84
N GLN A 57 5.48 6.49 -17.55
CA GLN A 57 5.56 5.55 -16.43
C GLN A 57 4.18 5.22 -15.83
N GLY A 58 3.09 5.77 -16.37
CA GLY A 58 1.73 5.44 -15.95
C GLY A 58 1.05 6.53 -15.14
N LEU A 59 0.23 6.12 -14.18
CA LEU A 59 -0.62 6.99 -13.36
C LEU A 59 0.11 7.47 -12.10
N TRP A 60 0.02 8.77 -11.83
CA TRP A 60 0.63 9.40 -10.66
C TRP A 60 -0.40 10.19 -9.86
N LEU A 61 -0.23 10.23 -8.54
CA LEU A 61 -0.83 11.26 -7.69
C LEU A 61 0.13 12.45 -7.59
N CYS A 62 -0.37 13.67 -7.71
CA CYS A 62 0.45 14.87 -7.61
C CYS A 62 -0.22 16.00 -6.81
N ALA A 63 0.62 16.82 -6.15
CA ALA A 63 0.27 18.05 -5.44
C ALA A 63 1.57 18.78 -5.05
N ASP A 64 1.52 20.09 -4.82
CA ASP A 64 2.64 20.91 -4.29
C ASP A 64 4.02 20.69 -4.97
N GLY A 65 4.05 20.51 -6.30
CA GLY A 65 5.31 20.24 -6.99
C GLY A 65 5.88 18.83 -6.80
N MET A 66 5.11 17.93 -6.18
CA MET A 66 5.43 16.53 -5.93
C MET A 66 4.54 15.62 -6.77
N LYS A 67 5.04 14.42 -7.06
CA LYS A 67 4.25 13.31 -7.57
C LYS A 67 4.70 11.98 -6.96
N MET A 68 3.80 11.02 -6.88
CA MET A 68 4.10 9.66 -6.42
C MET A 68 3.26 8.60 -7.14
N GLN A 69 3.84 7.41 -7.24
CA GLN A 69 3.18 6.15 -7.59
C GLN A 69 3.90 5.00 -6.86
N PRO A 70 3.33 3.80 -6.79
CA PRO A 70 4.07 2.60 -6.42
C PRO A 70 5.12 2.28 -7.49
N ASP A 71 6.40 2.54 -7.20
CA ASP A 71 7.49 2.28 -8.16
C ASP A 71 8.16 0.94 -7.85
N TRP A 72 7.45 -0.15 -8.13
CA TRP A 72 7.92 -1.51 -7.85
C TRP A 72 9.15 -1.93 -8.66
N ILE A 73 9.35 -1.33 -9.85
CA ILE A 73 10.54 -1.59 -10.67
C ILE A 73 11.79 -0.98 -10.00
N ALA A 74 11.67 0.22 -9.40
CA ALA A 74 12.76 0.82 -8.65
C ALA A 74 13.18 0.00 -7.41
N GLU A 75 12.33 -0.90 -6.90
CA GLU A 75 12.67 -1.78 -5.77
C GLU A 75 13.56 -2.97 -6.15
N LEU A 76 13.80 -3.25 -7.43
CA LEU A 76 14.61 -4.39 -7.88
C LEU A 76 15.98 -4.53 -7.18
N PRO A 77 16.77 -3.45 -6.95
CA PRO A 77 18.03 -3.56 -6.23
C PRO A 77 17.88 -3.95 -4.75
N ARG A 78 16.75 -3.61 -4.10
CA ARG A 78 16.42 -4.08 -2.75
C ARG A 78 16.02 -5.55 -2.81
N LEU A 79 15.10 -5.92 -3.70
CA LEU A 79 14.62 -7.30 -3.86
C LEU A 79 15.76 -8.29 -4.09
N LYS A 80 16.73 -7.97 -4.97
CA LYS A 80 17.90 -8.82 -5.24
C LYS A 80 18.80 -9.08 -4.02
N ARG A 81 18.79 -8.19 -3.02
CA ARG A 81 19.56 -8.33 -1.78
C ARG A 81 18.72 -8.90 -0.63
N ALA A 82 17.41 -8.93 -0.79
CA ALA A 82 16.49 -9.46 0.20
C ALA A 82 16.63 -10.98 0.30
N SER A 83 16.49 -11.50 1.51
CA SER A 83 16.46 -12.92 1.78
C SER A 83 15.60 -13.19 3.00
N LEU A 84 15.14 -14.42 3.16
CA LEU A 84 14.38 -14.86 4.33
C LEU A 84 15.11 -14.58 5.66
N LYS A 85 16.45 -14.56 5.65
CA LYS A 85 17.28 -14.31 6.84
C LYS A 85 17.52 -12.83 7.10
N SER A 86 17.75 -12.04 6.05
CA SER A 86 18.08 -10.62 6.17
C SER A 86 16.86 -9.75 6.44
N GLU A 87 15.69 -10.14 5.93
CA GLU A 87 14.47 -9.36 6.09
C GLU A 87 13.74 -9.71 7.40
N MET A 88 13.51 -8.70 8.23
CA MET A 88 12.77 -8.87 9.48
C MET A 88 11.30 -9.20 9.22
N LEU A 89 10.69 -8.52 8.24
CA LEU A 89 9.34 -8.81 7.76
C LEU A 89 9.19 -10.28 7.34
N ALA A 90 10.23 -10.84 6.70
CA ALA A 90 10.20 -12.22 6.24
C ALA A 90 10.17 -13.23 7.39
N ARG A 91 10.92 -12.94 8.46
CA ARG A 91 10.91 -13.76 9.68
C ARG A 91 9.60 -13.62 10.43
N ALA A 92 9.09 -12.39 10.57
CA ALA A 92 7.84 -12.12 11.25
C ALA A 92 6.66 -12.84 10.57
N CYS A 93 6.56 -12.74 9.24
CA CYS A 93 5.50 -13.35 8.45
C CYS A 93 5.75 -14.82 8.06
N HIS A 94 6.78 -15.48 8.60
CA HIS A 94 7.08 -16.88 8.31
C HIS A 94 7.23 -17.25 6.82
N LEU A 95 7.81 -16.36 6.02
CA LEU A 95 7.80 -16.51 4.55
C LEU A 95 8.54 -17.76 4.04
N ALA A 96 9.34 -18.43 4.88
CA ALA A 96 9.99 -19.70 4.53
C ALA A 96 9.00 -20.80 4.16
N GLU A 97 7.78 -20.76 4.73
CA GLU A 97 6.71 -21.72 4.45
C GLU A 97 5.84 -21.31 3.25
N LYS A 98 6.16 -20.18 2.58
CA LYS A 98 5.39 -19.63 1.45
C LYS A 98 3.89 -19.49 1.78
N PRO A 99 3.54 -18.72 2.82
CA PRO A 99 2.18 -18.65 3.34
C PRO A 99 1.22 -17.99 2.33
N GLN A 100 -0.07 -18.31 2.48
CA GLN A 100 -1.13 -17.44 2.00
C GLN A 100 -1.28 -16.26 2.96
N LEU A 101 -1.07 -15.05 2.45
CA LEU A 101 -0.95 -13.84 3.24
C LEU A 101 -1.95 -12.78 2.78
N ILE A 102 -2.64 -12.13 3.72
CA ILE A 102 -3.43 -10.93 3.45
C ILE A 102 -2.68 -9.72 4.01
N ASP A 103 -2.33 -8.76 3.16
CA ASP A 103 -1.94 -7.42 3.56
C ASP A 103 -3.22 -6.56 3.59
N ALA A 104 -3.72 -6.32 4.81
CA ALA A 104 -4.99 -5.61 5.00
C ALA A 104 -4.81 -4.08 5.03
N THR A 105 -3.62 -3.58 4.69
CA THR A 105 -3.27 -2.15 4.72
C THR A 105 -2.30 -1.84 3.58
N ALA A 106 -2.66 -2.26 2.36
CA ALA A 106 -1.75 -2.36 1.23
C ALA A 106 -0.93 -1.09 0.97
N GLY A 107 -1.53 0.09 1.08
CA GLY A 107 -0.84 1.37 0.88
C GLY A 107 -0.20 1.46 -0.51
N LEU A 108 1.13 1.55 -0.57
CA LEU A 108 1.88 1.53 -1.84
C LEU A 108 2.41 0.13 -2.21
N GLY A 109 2.10 -0.91 -1.44
CA GLY A 109 2.40 -2.31 -1.76
C GLY A 109 3.88 -2.70 -1.74
N HIS A 110 4.77 -1.88 -1.19
CA HIS A 110 6.22 -2.18 -1.16
C HIS A 110 6.55 -3.39 -0.26
N ASP A 111 5.91 -3.50 0.90
CA ASP A 111 6.11 -4.64 1.80
C ASP A 111 5.47 -5.90 1.21
N ALA A 112 4.29 -5.79 0.61
CA ALA A 112 3.67 -6.89 -0.13
C ALA A 112 4.53 -7.39 -1.31
N LEU A 113 5.11 -6.49 -2.11
CA LEU A 113 6.03 -6.85 -3.18
C LEU A 113 7.23 -7.65 -2.65
N LEU A 114 7.80 -7.22 -1.51
CA LEU A 114 8.88 -7.93 -0.85
C LEU A 114 8.43 -9.33 -0.37
N MET A 115 7.25 -9.43 0.23
CA MET A 115 6.70 -10.72 0.70
C MET A 115 6.47 -11.69 -0.46
N ALA A 116 5.88 -11.20 -1.56
CA ALA A 116 5.68 -11.98 -2.78
C ALA A 116 7.01 -12.38 -3.44
N HIS A 117 8.01 -11.50 -3.41
CA HIS A 117 9.34 -11.80 -3.94
C HIS A 117 10.00 -12.94 -3.18
N LEU A 118 9.81 -12.96 -1.86
CA LEU A 118 10.32 -14.00 -0.96
C LEU A 118 9.47 -15.27 -0.94
N GLY A 119 8.37 -15.31 -1.70
CA GLY A 119 7.67 -16.54 -2.08
C GLY A 119 6.26 -16.71 -1.51
N ALA A 120 5.71 -15.74 -0.77
CA ALA A 120 4.32 -15.80 -0.33
C ALA A 120 3.33 -15.48 -1.46
N ASP A 121 2.13 -16.05 -1.36
CA ASP A 121 0.97 -15.65 -2.16
C ASP A 121 0.22 -14.57 -1.38
N VAL A 122 0.19 -13.35 -1.91
CA VAL A 122 -0.22 -12.16 -1.18
C VAL A 122 -1.50 -11.56 -1.77
N THR A 123 -2.52 -11.40 -0.94
CA THR A 123 -3.70 -10.59 -1.25
C THR A 123 -3.55 -9.21 -0.61
N LEU A 124 -3.50 -8.15 -1.43
CA LEU A 124 -3.48 -6.75 -0.99
C LEU A 124 -4.89 -6.21 -0.99
N VAL A 125 -5.34 -5.71 0.16
CA VAL A 125 -6.62 -5.04 0.32
C VAL A 125 -6.37 -3.54 0.45
N GLU A 126 -7.00 -2.76 -0.43
CA GLU A 126 -6.98 -1.31 -0.40
C GLU A 126 -8.38 -0.78 -0.68
N ARG A 127 -8.84 0.17 0.15
CA ARG A 127 -10.19 0.74 0.07
C ARG A 127 -10.24 1.99 -0.80
N HIS A 128 -9.16 2.77 -0.80
CA HIS A 128 -9.15 4.07 -1.43
C HIS A 128 -9.05 3.91 -2.96
N PRO A 129 -10.06 4.36 -3.73
CA PRO A 129 -10.16 4.04 -5.15
C PRO A 129 -8.98 4.56 -5.98
N ILE A 130 -8.41 5.72 -5.62
CA ILE A 130 -7.20 6.25 -6.28
C ILE A 130 -5.96 5.40 -5.95
N LEU A 131 -5.75 5.00 -4.69
CA LEU A 131 -4.59 4.17 -4.31
C LEU A 131 -4.68 2.78 -4.95
N PHE A 132 -5.88 2.20 -4.95
CA PHE A 132 -6.15 0.94 -5.63
C PHE A 132 -5.82 1.03 -7.13
N SER A 133 -6.22 2.11 -7.80
CA SER A 133 -5.92 2.33 -9.23
C SER A 133 -4.42 2.49 -9.50
N LEU A 134 -3.68 3.13 -8.58
CA LEU A 134 -2.21 3.23 -8.65
C LEU A 134 -1.53 1.87 -8.45
N LEU A 135 -2.03 1.06 -7.52
CA LEU A 135 -1.53 -0.31 -7.28
C LEU A 135 -1.79 -1.22 -8.47
N GLU A 136 -2.97 -1.14 -9.10
CA GLU A 136 -3.28 -1.91 -10.31
C GLU A 136 -2.34 -1.56 -11.47
N ASP A 137 -2.07 -0.27 -11.69
CA ASP A 137 -1.12 0.16 -12.71
C ASP A 137 0.29 -0.39 -12.43
N ALA A 138 0.76 -0.28 -11.18
CA ALA A 138 2.04 -0.83 -10.77
C ALA A 138 2.12 -2.36 -10.91
N LEU A 139 1.05 -3.09 -10.57
CA LEU A 139 0.97 -4.54 -10.75
C LEU A 139 1.00 -4.90 -12.24
N ALA A 140 0.26 -4.18 -13.10
CA ALA A 140 0.26 -4.40 -14.54
C ALA A 140 1.66 -4.18 -15.14
N GLN A 141 2.36 -3.12 -14.71
CA GLN A 141 3.74 -2.86 -15.12
C GLN A 141 4.69 -3.97 -14.64
N ALA A 142 4.56 -4.41 -13.39
CA ALA A 142 5.39 -5.48 -12.82
C ALA A 142 5.15 -6.84 -13.49
N MET A 143 3.90 -7.16 -13.86
CA MET A 143 3.53 -8.36 -14.62
C MET A 143 4.19 -8.40 -16.00
N ASN A 144 4.36 -7.24 -16.64
CA ASN A 144 5.02 -7.11 -17.94
C ASN A 144 6.55 -6.99 -17.84
N HIS A 145 7.10 -6.84 -16.64
CA HIS A 145 8.54 -6.69 -16.43
C HIS A 145 9.23 -8.05 -16.24
N PRO A 146 10.25 -8.41 -17.05
CA PRO A 146 10.84 -9.76 -17.05
C PRO A 146 11.37 -10.24 -15.69
N GLN A 147 11.88 -9.33 -14.86
CA GLN A 147 12.42 -9.68 -13.53
C GLN A 147 11.35 -9.71 -12.42
N LEU A 148 10.17 -9.12 -12.65
CA LEU A 148 9.12 -9.03 -11.64
C LEU A 148 7.90 -9.89 -11.94
N ALA A 149 7.68 -10.33 -13.19
CA ALA A 149 6.49 -11.07 -13.59
C ALA A 149 6.15 -12.25 -12.66
N ALA A 150 7.15 -13.05 -12.29
CA ALA A 150 6.95 -14.19 -11.38
C ALA A 150 6.68 -13.78 -9.92
N THR A 151 7.11 -12.59 -9.50
CA THR A 151 6.79 -12.02 -8.18
C THR A 151 5.37 -11.42 -8.21
N ALA A 152 5.07 -10.64 -9.24
CA ALA A 152 3.78 -10.01 -9.45
C ALA A 152 2.64 -11.02 -9.61
N SER A 153 2.90 -12.20 -10.20
CA SER A 153 1.88 -13.26 -10.33
C SER A 153 1.43 -13.86 -9.00
N ARG A 154 2.16 -13.61 -7.90
CA ARG A 154 1.79 -13.99 -6.53
C ARG A 154 1.02 -12.89 -5.80
N ILE A 155 0.69 -11.79 -6.48
CA ILE A 155 -0.03 -10.66 -5.88
C ILE A 155 -1.45 -10.59 -6.46
N HIS A 156 -2.43 -10.58 -5.56
CA HIS A 156 -3.83 -10.38 -5.88
C HIS A 156 -4.31 -9.07 -5.25
N LEU A 157 -4.92 -8.18 -6.03
CA LEU A 157 -5.47 -6.92 -5.56
C LEU A 157 -6.97 -7.08 -5.30
N VAL A 158 -7.44 -6.61 -4.15
CA VAL A 158 -8.86 -6.55 -3.78
C VAL A 158 -9.23 -5.12 -3.41
N HIS A 159 -10.18 -4.53 -4.16
CA HIS A 159 -10.73 -3.22 -3.85
C HIS A 159 -11.88 -3.38 -2.85
N ALA A 160 -11.58 -3.27 -1.56
CA ALA A 160 -12.54 -3.43 -0.48
C ALA A 160 -12.09 -2.68 0.76
N ASP A 161 -13.02 -2.42 1.69
CA ASP A 161 -12.62 -2.12 3.06
C ASP A 161 -12.08 -3.39 3.73
N SER A 162 -10.96 -3.25 4.44
CA SER A 162 -10.26 -4.36 5.04
C SER A 162 -11.07 -5.06 6.14
N ALA A 163 -11.88 -4.32 6.90
CA ALA A 163 -12.72 -4.92 7.93
C ALA A 163 -13.80 -5.81 7.27
N ASP A 164 -14.49 -5.28 6.26
CA ASP A 164 -15.50 -6.00 5.50
C ASP A 164 -14.92 -7.26 4.83
N TYR A 165 -13.73 -7.13 4.22
CA TYR A 165 -13.06 -8.25 3.56
C TYR A 165 -12.67 -9.35 4.56
N LEU A 166 -12.04 -8.99 5.68
CA LEU A 166 -11.65 -9.97 6.70
C LEU A 166 -12.87 -10.67 7.32
N GLN A 167 -13.97 -9.94 7.56
CA GLN A 167 -15.23 -10.53 8.03
C GLN A 167 -15.82 -11.51 7.02
N GLN A 168 -15.82 -11.14 5.74
CA GLN A 168 -16.32 -12.02 4.67
C GLN A 168 -15.49 -13.31 4.58
N GLN A 169 -14.16 -13.21 4.64
CA GLN A 169 -13.27 -14.38 4.64
C GLN A 169 -13.50 -15.29 5.86
N ALA A 170 -13.72 -14.69 7.04
CA ALA A 170 -14.03 -15.44 8.26
C ALA A 170 -15.36 -16.19 8.16
N GLN A 171 -16.40 -15.54 7.61
CA GLN A 171 -17.71 -16.17 7.37
C GLN A 171 -17.64 -17.33 6.37
N GLN A 172 -16.73 -17.25 5.39
CA GLN A 172 -16.51 -18.31 4.40
C GLN A 172 -15.66 -19.46 4.95
N GLN A 173 -15.21 -19.39 6.20
CA GLN A 173 -14.32 -20.38 6.83
C GLN A 173 -13.06 -20.64 5.98
N GLN A 174 -12.50 -19.58 5.41
CA GLN A 174 -11.26 -19.61 4.64
C GLN A 174 -10.12 -19.04 5.49
N PRO A 175 -9.55 -19.83 6.44
CA PRO A 175 -8.46 -19.33 7.26
C PRO A 175 -7.23 -19.07 6.40
N VAL A 176 -6.51 -18.00 6.70
CA VAL A 176 -5.22 -17.69 6.07
C VAL A 176 -4.07 -17.92 7.03
N ASP A 177 -2.87 -18.13 6.49
CA ASP A 177 -1.71 -18.39 7.34
C ASP A 177 -1.27 -17.12 8.06
N VAL A 178 -1.30 -15.97 7.37
CA VAL A 178 -0.84 -14.70 7.90
C VAL A 178 -1.75 -13.55 7.49
N VAL A 179 -2.09 -12.67 8.44
CA VAL A 179 -2.58 -11.31 8.14
C VAL A 179 -1.50 -10.31 8.55
N TYR A 180 -1.14 -9.42 7.64
CA TYR A 180 -0.20 -8.33 7.86
C TYR A 180 -0.94 -6.99 7.95
N LEU A 181 -0.58 -6.19 8.95
CA LEU A 181 -1.15 -4.86 9.23
C LEU A 181 -0.01 -3.83 9.40
N ASP A 182 -0.08 -2.72 8.66
CA ASP A 182 0.75 -1.52 8.78
C ASP A 182 -0.17 -0.28 8.71
N PRO A 183 -1.10 -0.12 9.68
CA PRO A 183 -2.03 1.01 9.66
C PRO A 183 -1.23 2.31 9.73
N MET A 184 -1.63 3.30 8.92
CA MET A 184 -0.95 4.60 8.91
C MET A 184 -1.10 5.28 10.26
N PHE A 185 0.04 5.58 10.89
CA PHE A 185 0.11 6.19 12.20
C PHE A 185 -0.19 7.69 12.16
N PRO A 186 -0.91 8.23 13.16
CA PRO A 186 -1.01 9.67 13.33
C PRO A 186 0.39 10.30 13.47
N GLN A 187 0.58 11.48 12.88
CA GLN A 187 1.88 12.17 12.85
C GLN A 187 2.47 12.43 14.25
N ARG A 188 1.63 12.46 15.29
CA ARG A 188 2.02 12.74 16.69
C ARG A 188 2.98 11.70 17.28
N ASP A 189 3.02 10.47 16.75
CA ASP A 189 3.94 9.43 17.23
C ASP A 189 5.17 9.24 16.33
N GLN A 190 5.33 10.07 15.29
CA GLN A 190 6.44 9.98 14.34
C GLN A 190 7.72 10.72 14.81
N HIS A 191 7.79 11.11 16.09
CA HIS A 191 8.94 11.76 16.74
C HIS A 191 10.16 10.83 16.90
N ALA A 192 10.66 10.21 15.83
CA ALA A 192 11.92 9.46 15.89
C ALA A 192 12.63 9.18 14.55
N GLN A 193 12.11 9.57 13.38
CA GLN A 193 12.70 9.07 12.13
C GLN A 193 13.20 10.18 11.19
N LYS A 194 14.52 10.24 10.99
CA LYS A 194 15.17 10.86 9.82
C LYS A 194 14.80 10.04 8.56
N LYS A 195 13.58 10.16 8.06
CA LYS A 195 13.18 9.54 6.78
C LYS A 195 13.87 10.24 5.60
N GLN A 196 14.21 9.47 4.56
CA GLN A 196 14.75 9.99 3.30
C GLN A 196 13.74 10.98 2.66
N ALA A 197 14.26 11.95 1.89
CA ALA A 197 13.43 13.02 1.33
C ALA A 197 12.28 12.51 0.43
N GLN A 198 12.48 11.42 -0.31
CA GLN A 198 11.45 10.82 -1.16
C GLN A 198 10.28 10.23 -0.35
N VAL A 199 10.60 9.48 0.72
CA VAL A 199 9.59 8.90 1.63
C VAL A 199 8.79 10.02 2.30
N LYS A 200 9.43 11.14 2.65
CA LYS A 200 8.72 12.32 3.19
C LYS A 200 7.73 12.91 2.19
N LYS A 201 8.09 13.02 0.91
CA LYS A 201 7.19 13.54 -0.14
C LYS A 201 6.00 12.62 -0.38
N GLN A 202 6.23 11.30 -0.45
CA GLN A 202 5.15 10.31 -0.59
C GLN A 202 4.16 10.39 0.59
N MET A 203 4.68 10.43 1.82
CA MET A 203 3.82 10.58 3.00
C MET A 203 3.02 11.88 2.99
N GLN A 204 3.62 13.01 2.56
CA GLN A 204 2.91 14.28 2.42
C GLN A 204 1.74 14.18 1.43
N LEU A 205 1.96 13.54 0.27
CA LEU A 205 0.91 13.33 -0.73
C LEU A 205 -0.20 12.39 -0.22
N LEU A 206 0.16 11.31 0.49
CA LEU A 206 -0.82 10.42 1.12
C LEU A 206 -1.70 11.16 2.14
N HIS A 207 -1.12 12.03 2.98
CA HIS A 207 -1.88 12.85 3.93
C HIS A 207 -2.80 13.87 3.26
N ARG A 208 -2.49 14.34 2.04
CA ARG A 208 -3.42 15.18 1.27
C ARG A 208 -4.56 14.38 0.65
N LEU A 209 -4.29 13.13 0.28
CA LEU A 209 -5.29 12.23 -0.31
C LEU A 209 -6.27 11.70 0.73
N LEU A 210 -5.76 11.36 1.92
CA LEU A 210 -6.52 10.73 2.99
C LEU A 210 -6.84 11.80 4.05
N PRO A 211 -8.06 12.35 4.07
CA PRO A 211 -8.41 13.43 4.98
C PRO A 211 -8.26 13.01 6.44
N GLU A 212 -7.79 13.93 7.29
CA GLU A 212 -7.61 13.72 8.74
C GLU A 212 -8.95 13.54 9.50
N ASP A 213 -10.06 14.01 8.90
CA ASP A 213 -11.39 14.08 9.52
C ASP A 213 -12.27 12.83 9.33
N GLY A 214 -11.88 11.91 8.44
CA GLY A 214 -12.49 10.59 8.40
C GLY A 214 -11.82 9.77 9.50
N GLU A 215 -12.58 9.22 10.45
CA GLU A 215 -12.09 8.35 11.52
C GLU A 215 -10.88 7.57 11.03
N MET A 216 -9.70 8.04 11.43
CA MET A 216 -8.45 7.48 10.94
C MET A 216 -8.37 6.14 11.61
N ASP A 217 -8.93 5.11 10.97
CA ASP A 217 -9.04 3.77 11.53
C ASP A 217 -7.64 3.36 11.97
N LEU A 218 -7.43 3.39 13.28
CA LEU A 218 -6.13 3.15 13.90
C LEU A 218 -5.68 1.70 13.69
N GLY A 219 -6.56 0.87 13.11
CA GLY A 219 -6.37 -0.56 12.90
C GLY A 219 -6.79 -1.37 14.12
N ASP A 220 -7.31 -0.75 15.18
CA ASP A 220 -7.68 -1.46 16.41
C ASP A 220 -8.78 -2.49 16.15
N GLY A 221 -9.78 -2.13 15.35
CA GLY A 221 -10.82 -3.06 14.88
C GLY A 221 -10.26 -4.15 13.96
N LEU A 222 -9.26 -3.82 13.14
CA LEU A 222 -8.65 -4.78 12.21
C LEU A 222 -7.87 -5.87 12.93
N LEU A 223 -7.22 -5.58 14.06
CA LEU A 223 -6.47 -6.60 14.81
C LEU A 223 -7.35 -7.75 15.27
N VAL A 224 -8.52 -7.43 15.83
CA VAL A 224 -9.48 -8.43 16.32
C VAL A 224 -10.01 -9.29 15.16
N LEU A 225 -10.36 -8.66 14.04
CA LEU A 225 -10.84 -9.36 12.85
C LEU A 225 -9.75 -10.26 12.25
N ALA A 226 -8.52 -9.78 12.21
CA ALA A 226 -7.37 -10.54 11.72
C ALA A 226 -7.07 -11.77 12.59
N GLN A 227 -7.16 -11.64 13.92
CA GLN A 227 -6.94 -12.75 14.86
C GLN A 227 -8.00 -13.85 14.73
N ALA A 228 -9.24 -13.47 14.41
CA ALA A 228 -10.33 -14.43 14.17
C ALA A 228 -10.16 -15.23 12.87
N LEU A 229 -9.38 -14.71 11.91
CA LEU A 229 -9.21 -15.31 10.58
C LEU A 229 -7.89 -16.06 10.42
N ALA A 230 -6.80 -15.54 10.96
CA ALA A 230 -5.44 -15.98 10.65
C ALA A 230 -4.80 -16.77 11.79
N LYS A 231 -3.92 -17.71 11.42
CA LYS A 231 -3.05 -18.41 12.39
C LYS A 231 -2.04 -17.45 13.04
N ARG A 232 -1.65 -16.43 12.30
CA ARG A 232 -0.68 -15.41 12.70
C ARG A 232 -1.11 -14.04 12.22
N VAL A 233 -1.12 -13.06 13.09
CA VAL A 233 -1.24 -11.64 12.73
C VAL A 233 0.08 -10.96 12.99
N VAL A 234 0.58 -10.20 12.02
CA VAL A 234 1.82 -9.42 12.12
C VAL A 234 1.50 -7.95 11.94
N VAL A 235 1.84 -7.14 12.93
CA VAL A 235 1.60 -5.70 12.93
C VAL A 235 2.93 -4.97 12.88
N LYS A 236 3.16 -4.14 11.86
CA LYS A 236 4.31 -3.24 11.80
C LYS A 236 4.03 -1.98 12.62
N ARG A 237 5.00 -1.59 13.45
CA ARG A 237 4.92 -0.37 14.26
C ARG A 237 6.25 0.38 14.27
N PRO A 238 6.29 1.72 14.41
CA PRO A 238 7.49 2.43 14.83
C PRO A 238 8.02 1.82 16.13
N ARG A 239 9.34 1.77 16.29
CA ARG A 239 10.00 1.06 17.40
C ARG A 239 9.41 1.40 18.78
N LEU A 240 9.09 2.68 19.02
CA LEU A 240 8.63 3.21 20.30
C LEU A 240 7.12 3.47 20.37
N ALA A 241 6.35 3.16 19.33
CA ALA A 241 4.91 3.38 19.34
C ALA A 241 4.22 2.40 20.31
N VAL A 242 3.06 2.80 20.84
CA VAL A 242 2.20 1.89 21.61
C VAL A 242 1.79 0.66 20.78
N CYS A 243 1.43 -0.43 21.44
CA CYS A 243 0.89 -1.61 20.75
C CYS A 243 -0.46 -1.27 20.10
N LEU A 244 -0.82 -1.98 19.04
CA LEU A 244 -2.13 -1.81 18.40
C LEU A 244 -3.22 -2.33 19.35
N ALA A 245 -4.34 -1.60 19.46
CA ALA A 245 -5.43 -1.89 20.40
C ALA A 245 -5.00 -2.12 21.87
N ASP A 246 -3.87 -1.51 22.29
CA ASP A 246 -3.23 -1.74 23.59
C ASP A 246 -2.99 -3.24 23.94
N GLN A 247 -2.97 -4.11 22.94
CA GLN A 247 -2.81 -5.55 23.11
C GLN A 247 -1.32 -5.93 23.06
N VAL A 248 -0.82 -6.57 24.13
CA VAL A 248 0.55 -7.07 24.19
C VAL A 248 0.74 -8.21 23.18
N PRO A 249 1.73 -8.14 22.28
CA PRO A 249 2.00 -9.21 21.32
C PRO A 249 2.68 -10.42 21.98
N ASP A 250 2.47 -11.60 21.42
CA ASP A 250 3.12 -12.85 21.85
C ASP A 250 4.62 -12.85 21.53
N HIS A 251 5.00 -12.18 20.44
CA HIS A 251 6.39 -12.03 20.04
C HIS A 251 6.65 -10.70 19.35
N GLN A 252 7.88 -10.20 19.45
CA GLN A 252 8.30 -8.97 18.80
C GLN A 252 9.65 -9.13 18.11
N TRP A 253 9.75 -8.69 16.86
CA TRP A 253 11.02 -8.47 16.19
C TRP A 253 11.36 -6.99 16.21
N LEU A 254 12.43 -6.62 16.92
CA LEU A 254 12.85 -5.24 17.10
C LEU A 254 13.91 -4.84 16.05
N GLY A 255 13.63 -3.78 15.30
CA GLY A 255 14.60 -3.10 14.43
C GLY A 255 14.93 -1.70 14.93
N ASP A 256 15.80 -1.00 14.21
CA ASP A 256 16.25 0.34 14.61
C ASP A 256 15.15 1.40 14.48
N ALA A 257 14.38 1.34 13.39
CA ALA A 257 13.33 2.30 13.09
C ALA A 257 11.92 1.76 13.40
N CYS A 258 11.66 0.50 13.06
CA CYS A 258 10.37 -0.17 13.25
C CYS A 258 10.55 -1.49 13.99
N ARG A 259 9.43 -2.06 14.43
CA ARG A 259 9.31 -3.41 14.95
C ARG A 259 8.12 -4.11 14.30
N PHE A 260 8.07 -5.43 14.45
CA PHE A 260 6.93 -6.25 14.07
C PHE A 260 6.41 -6.97 15.31
N ASP A 261 5.17 -6.69 15.66
CA ASP A 261 4.42 -7.30 16.75
C ASP A 261 3.65 -8.50 16.16
N ALA A 262 3.78 -9.69 16.74
CA ALA A 262 3.03 -10.88 16.31
C ALA A 262 2.07 -11.38 17.37
N TYR A 263 0.92 -11.82 16.88
CA TYR A 263 -0.15 -12.44 17.64
C TYR A 263 -0.41 -13.82 17.02
N PHE A 264 -0.42 -14.87 17.83
CA PHE A 264 -0.63 -16.23 17.39
C PHE A 264 -1.98 -16.73 17.90
N THR A 265 -2.79 -17.25 17.01
CA THR A 265 -4.05 -17.89 17.41
C THR A 265 -3.72 -19.30 17.87
N ALA A 266 -4.14 -19.66 19.08
CA ALA A 266 -4.01 -21.03 19.56
C ALA A 266 -4.83 -21.93 18.64
N VAL A 267 -4.14 -22.80 17.90
CA VAL A 267 -4.78 -23.81 17.07
C VAL A 267 -5.28 -24.92 18.00
N GLU A 268 -6.60 -25.11 18.10
CA GLU A 268 -7.19 -26.37 18.56
C GLU A 268 -6.99 -27.48 17.51
#